data_AF-A0A1E3W0W4-F1
#
_entry.id   AF-A0A1E3W0W4-F1
#
_cell.length_a   1.000
_cell.length_b   1.000
_cell.length_c   1.000
_cell.angle_alpha   90.00
_cell.angle_beta   90.00
_cell.angle_gamma   90.00
#
_symmetry.space_group_name_H-M   'P 1'
#
loop_
_entity.id
_entity.type
_entity.pdbx_description
1 polymer ?
#
loop_
_entity_poly.entity_id
_entity_poly.type
_entity_poly.pdbx_seq_one_letter_code
_entity_poly.pdbx_strand_id
1 'polypeptide(L)'
;MEDTENDEPLKTELEESTFREFSNRFVLPRDDLWAEFDGALERAPADYRGAAIVFKGNIDSALTVVTIPFTMTYSEFVQSRFQALHMAEKIRALKPFEKPTADDDREAYSTASQRIDQELKTPKFISHLTDMVVQRLVDRSEGGDLKTASHELLLETIVMVWGALETLISGTLRVVLNKDPVIAARLLEDDRTKKHFPSKGISIDSLLSHDFNVAESMGDLLLRDRHFDSLPVIRDMLDVVLPDKGLRDALGSDELWLFWQRRHLIVHRRGHIDEAYLSKTSDKAAVGSRLSLSSRYVDSSLELAVATAAKLLKALSDKYGTSKR
;
A
#
# COMPACT_ATOMS: atom_id res chain seq x y z
N MET A 1 -21.69 -31.35 43.98
CA MET A 1 -21.45 -29.90 44.13
C MET A 1 -19.96 -29.75 44.11
N GLU A 2 -19.40 -29.64 42.92
CA GLU A 2 -18.00 -29.26 42.71
C GLU A 2 -18.04 -28.10 41.73
N ASP A 3 -17.36 -27.04 42.15
CA ASP A 3 -17.41 -25.69 41.64
C ASP A 3 -17.02 -25.62 40.16
N THR A 4 -17.98 -25.24 39.31
CA THR A 4 -17.69 -24.63 38.01
C THR A 4 -17.11 -23.25 38.28
N GLU A 5 -15.79 -23.19 38.36
CA GLU A 5 -14.99 -21.97 38.43
C GLU A 5 -15.34 -21.06 37.24
N ASN A 6 -15.80 -19.87 37.60
CA ASN A 6 -16.41 -18.88 36.73
C ASN A 6 -15.31 -17.90 36.27
N ASP A 7 -14.34 -18.39 35.50
CA ASP A 7 -13.07 -17.70 35.23
C ASP A 7 -12.89 -17.25 33.75
N GLU A 8 -14.00 -17.05 33.02
CA GLU A 8 -13.98 -16.76 31.57
C GLU A 8 -14.26 -15.32 31.06
N PRO A 9 -14.58 -14.27 31.86
CA PRO A 9 -14.78 -12.92 31.30
C PRO A 9 -13.53 -12.02 31.28
N LEU A 10 -12.55 -12.23 32.16
CA LEU A 10 -11.38 -11.34 32.31
C LEU A 10 -10.31 -11.51 31.22
N LYS A 11 -10.19 -12.72 30.63
CA LYS A 11 -9.27 -12.96 29.50
C LYS A 11 -9.73 -12.24 28.24
N THR A 12 -11.04 -12.20 28.01
CA THR A 12 -11.63 -11.62 26.79
C THR A 12 -11.42 -10.11 26.72
N GLU A 13 -11.59 -9.39 27.84
CA GLU A 13 -11.38 -7.93 27.86
C GLU A 13 -9.92 -7.52 27.67
N LEU A 14 -8.98 -8.27 28.26
CA LEU A 14 -7.54 -8.00 28.10
C LEU A 14 -7.08 -8.29 26.66
N GLU A 15 -7.59 -9.37 26.07
CA GLU A 15 -7.34 -9.74 24.66
C GLU A 15 -7.91 -8.68 23.71
N GLU A 16 -9.13 -8.17 23.97
CA GLU A 16 -9.74 -7.10 23.17
C GLU A 16 -8.97 -5.77 23.26
N SER A 17 -8.49 -5.40 24.45
CA SER A 17 -7.70 -4.18 24.64
C SER A 17 -6.35 -4.25 23.92
N THR A 18 -5.65 -5.37 24.07
CA THR A 18 -4.37 -5.62 23.39
C THR A 18 -4.54 -5.61 21.88
N PHE A 19 -5.55 -6.31 21.37
CA PHE A 19 -5.85 -6.33 19.94
C PHE A 19 -6.19 -4.92 19.42
N ARG A 20 -6.98 -4.15 20.16
CA ARG A 20 -7.31 -2.78 19.80
C ARG A 20 -6.07 -1.88 19.74
N GLU A 21 -5.14 -2.00 20.69
CA GLU A 21 -3.89 -1.24 20.66
C GLU A 21 -3.03 -1.63 19.45
N PHE A 22 -2.95 -2.93 19.17
CA PHE A 22 -2.27 -3.47 18.01
C PHE A 22 -2.87 -2.95 16.70
N SER A 23 -4.19 -3.07 16.50
CA SER A 23 -4.93 -2.62 15.31
C SER A 23 -5.00 -1.09 15.16
N ASN A 24 -4.43 -0.34 16.09
CA ASN A 24 -4.20 1.09 15.92
C ASN A 24 -2.79 1.41 15.42
N ARG A 25 -1.82 0.50 15.54
CA ARG A 25 -0.40 0.82 15.30
C ARG A 25 0.25 -0.02 14.22
N PHE A 26 -0.20 -1.25 14.05
CA PHE A 26 0.44 -2.23 13.17
C PHE A 26 -0.56 -2.70 12.12
N VAL A 27 -0.06 -2.83 10.89
CA VAL A 27 -0.80 -3.41 9.76
C VAL A 27 -0.40 -4.87 9.64
N LEU A 28 -1.37 -5.73 9.39
CA LEU A 28 -1.14 -7.15 9.11
C LEU A 28 -0.93 -7.38 7.60
N PRO A 29 -0.09 -8.35 7.21
CA PRO A 29 -0.04 -8.81 5.83
C PRO A 29 -1.43 -9.28 5.36
N ARG A 30 -1.77 -8.99 4.10
CA ARG A 30 -3.04 -9.37 3.48
C ARG A 30 -2.87 -9.75 2.01
N ASP A 31 -3.62 -10.75 1.57
CA ASP A 31 -3.55 -11.30 0.21
C ASP A 31 -4.78 -10.95 -0.65
N ASP A 32 -5.84 -10.43 -0.02
CA ASP A 32 -7.16 -10.21 -0.63
C ASP A 32 -7.32 -8.85 -1.33
N LEU A 33 -6.33 -7.95 -1.19
CA LEU A 33 -6.40 -6.56 -1.67
C LEU A 33 -6.64 -6.46 -3.19
N TRP A 34 -6.15 -7.44 -3.95
CA TRP A 34 -5.99 -7.32 -5.40
C TRP A 34 -7.16 -7.82 -6.25
N ALA A 35 -8.16 -8.48 -5.65
CA ALA A 35 -9.17 -9.23 -6.39
C ALA A 35 -9.92 -8.41 -7.46
N GLU A 36 -10.41 -7.21 -7.10
CA GLU A 36 -11.11 -6.34 -8.06
C GLU A 36 -10.16 -5.74 -9.11
N PHE A 37 -8.96 -5.35 -8.67
CA PHE A 37 -7.95 -4.73 -9.53
C PHE A 37 -7.42 -5.70 -10.59
N ASP A 38 -7.13 -6.96 -10.21
CA ASP A 38 -6.64 -7.97 -11.13
C ASP A 38 -7.68 -8.29 -12.20
N GLY A 39 -8.97 -8.38 -11.82
CA GLY A 39 -10.06 -8.54 -12.78
C GLY A 39 -10.22 -7.34 -13.75
N ALA A 40 -9.93 -6.12 -13.30
CA ALA A 40 -9.90 -4.93 -14.16
C ALA A 40 -8.66 -4.92 -15.08
N LEU A 41 -7.50 -5.33 -14.56
CA LEU A 41 -6.23 -5.41 -15.29
C LEU A 41 -6.28 -6.43 -16.43
N GLU A 42 -6.90 -7.59 -16.23
CA GLU A 42 -7.09 -8.60 -17.26
C GLU A 42 -7.86 -8.07 -18.48
N ARG A 43 -8.84 -7.19 -18.23
CA ARG A 43 -9.68 -6.56 -19.27
C ARG A 43 -9.06 -5.30 -19.86
N ALA A 44 -8.07 -4.72 -19.19
CA ALA A 44 -7.40 -3.49 -19.63
C ALA A 44 -6.66 -3.70 -20.96
N PRO A 45 -6.74 -2.73 -21.89
CA PRO A 45 -5.95 -2.74 -23.12
C PRO A 45 -4.45 -2.85 -22.83
N ALA A 46 -3.72 -3.56 -23.69
CA ALA A 46 -2.32 -3.94 -23.46
C ALA A 46 -1.41 -2.76 -23.10
N ASP A 47 -1.61 -1.61 -23.75
CA ASP A 47 -0.76 -0.43 -23.58
C ASP A 47 -0.85 0.20 -22.18
N TYR A 48 -1.93 -0.04 -21.44
CA TYR A 48 -2.12 0.49 -20.09
C TYR A 48 -1.62 -0.47 -19.00
N ARG A 49 -1.34 -1.73 -19.35
CA ARG A 49 -0.94 -2.76 -18.37
C ARG A 49 0.41 -2.47 -17.74
N GLY A 50 1.33 -1.83 -18.46
CA GLY A 50 2.65 -1.45 -17.92
C GLY A 50 2.52 -0.52 -16.70
N ALA A 51 1.73 0.55 -16.82
CA ALA A 51 1.48 1.47 -15.71
C ALA A 51 0.75 0.79 -14.53
N ALA A 52 -0.18 -0.12 -14.83
CA ALA A 52 -0.91 -0.89 -13.82
C ALA A 52 -0.02 -1.87 -13.04
N ILE A 53 0.93 -2.54 -13.71
CA ILE A 53 1.90 -3.42 -13.06
C ILE A 53 2.84 -2.62 -12.14
N VAL A 54 3.30 -1.45 -12.59
CA VAL A 54 4.10 -0.55 -11.75
C VAL A 54 3.32 -0.10 -10.53
N PHE A 55 2.03 0.26 -10.69
CA PHE A 55 1.15 0.57 -9.56
C PHE A 55 1.07 -0.57 -8.55
N LYS A 56 0.81 -1.80 -9.00
CA LYS A 56 0.74 -2.98 -8.15
C LYS A 56 2.02 -3.18 -7.35
N GLY A 57 3.18 -3.15 -8.02
CA GLY A 57 4.48 -3.27 -7.37
C GLY A 57 4.78 -2.16 -6.35
N ASN A 58 4.33 -0.93 -6.60
CA ASN A 58 4.50 0.18 -5.66
C ASN A 58 3.64 0.01 -4.40
N ILE A 59 2.41 -0.50 -4.53
CA ILE A 59 1.55 -0.82 -3.38
C ILE A 59 2.10 -2.01 -2.59
N ASP A 60 2.57 -3.06 -3.27
CA ASP A 60 3.22 -4.21 -2.60
C ASP A 60 4.47 -3.76 -1.82
N SER A 61 5.21 -2.78 -2.35
CA SER A 61 6.34 -2.16 -1.63
C SER A 61 5.86 -1.39 -0.39
N ALA A 62 4.77 -0.63 -0.49
CA ALA A 62 4.18 0.09 0.63
C ALA A 62 3.66 -0.87 1.73
N LEU A 63 3.02 -1.97 1.34
CA LEU A 63 2.60 -3.05 2.23
C LEU A 63 3.80 -3.71 2.92
N THR A 64 4.87 -3.96 2.19
CA THR A 64 6.11 -4.51 2.75
C THR A 64 6.66 -3.60 3.85
N VAL A 65 6.73 -2.29 3.59
CA VAL A 65 7.24 -1.29 4.56
C VAL A 65 6.39 -1.25 5.83
N VAL A 66 5.07 -1.18 5.71
CA VAL A 66 4.18 -1.05 6.88
C VAL A 66 4.11 -2.32 7.73
N THR A 67 4.35 -3.48 7.11
CA THR A 67 4.32 -4.79 7.78
C THR A 67 5.68 -5.20 8.38
N ILE A 68 6.76 -4.42 8.19
CA ILE A 68 8.09 -4.72 8.74
C ILE A 68 8.05 -5.12 10.23
N PRO A 69 7.39 -4.37 11.15
CA PRO A 69 7.40 -4.73 12.56
C PRO A 69 6.79 -6.10 12.84
N PHE A 70 5.69 -6.42 12.15
CA PHE A 70 5.03 -7.71 12.24
C PHE A 70 5.92 -8.82 11.69
N THR A 71 6.40 -8.68 10.46
CA THR A 71 7.21 -9.68 9.78
C THR A 71 8.50 -9.97 10.54
N MET A 72 9.20 -8.95 11.05
CA MET A 72 10.41 -9.13 11.84
C MET A 72 10.14 -9.89 13.14
N THR A 73 9.08 -9.52 13.86
CA THR A 73 8.73 -10.18 15.13
C THR A 73 8.28 -11.62 14.87
N TYR A 74 7.49 -11.85 13.82
CA TYR A 74 7.09 -13.18 13.38
C TYR A 74 8.32 -14.06 13.05
N SER A 75 9.26 -13.55 12.26
CA SER A 75 10.50 -14.26 11.94
C SER A 75 11.36 -14.54 13.19
N GLU A 76 11.42 -13.62 14.15
CA GLU A 76 12.10 -13.83 15.44
C GLU A 76 11.54 -15.05 16.17
N PHE A 77 10.21 -15.17 16.27
CA PHE A 77 9.57 -16.32 16.93
C PHE A 77 9.75 -17.63 16.16
N VAL A 78 9.59 -17.63 14.84
CA VAL A 78 9.82 -18.82 14.01
C VAL A 78 11.26 -19.29 14.14
N GLN A 79 12.23 -18.37 14.08
CA GLN A 79 13.64 -18.69 14.22
C GLN A 79 13.96 -19.24 15.62
N SER A 80 13.40 -18.65 16.68
CA SER A 80 13.57 -19.13 18.05
C SER A 80 12.98 -20.55 18.22
N ARG A 81 11.79 -20.80 17.66
CA ARG A 81 11.17 -22.13 17.67
C ARG A 81 12.01 -23.15 16.91
N PHE A 82 12.51 -22.79 15.73
CA PHE A 82 13.40 -23.64 14.95
C PHE A 82 14.67 -23.99 15.72
N GLN A 83 15.32 -23.03 16.38
CA GLN A 83 16.50 -23.27 17.21
C GLN A 83 16.20 -24.23 18.37
N ALA A 84 15.05 -24.11 19.02
CA ALA A 84 14.63 -25.01 20.08
C ALA A 84 14.43 -26.45 19.57
N LEU A 85 13.78 -26.60 18.41
CA LEU A 85 13.61 -27.90 17.75
C LEU A 85 14.96 -28.51 17.34
N HIS A 86 15.83 -27.73 16.70
CA HIS A 86 17.16 -28.17 16.29
C HIS A 86 18.00 -28.62 17.48
N MET A 87 18.01 -27.86 18.58
CA MET A 87 18.71 -28.27 19.80
C MET A 87 18.15 -29.57 20.38
N ALA A 88 16.83 -29.73 20.38
CA ALA A 88 16.19 -30.96 20.85
C ALA A 88 16.56 -32.17 19.98
N GLU A 89 16.57 -32.02 18.65
CA GLU A 89 17.01 -33.11 17.74
C GLU A 89 18.50 -33.42 17.90
N LYS A 90 19.34 -32.40 18.09
CA LYS A 90 20.77 -32.62 18.38
C LYS A 90 20.96 -33.46 19.63
N ILE A 91 20.22 -33.16 20.71
CA ILE A 91 20.28 -33.94 21.95
C ILE A 91 19.82 -35.39 21.72
N ARG A 92 18.78 -35.62 20.91
CA ARG A 92 18.30 -36.97 20.58
C ARG A 92 19.26 -37.76 19.71
N ALA A 93 20.00 -37.09 18.83
CA ALA A 93 21.02 -37.71 17.99
C ALA A 93 22.30 -38.08 18.76
N LEU A 94 22.48 -37.60 20.00
CA LEU A 94 23.63 -37.95 20.83
C LEU A 94 23.61 -39.45 21.18
N LYS A 95 24.53 -40.20 20.56
CA LYS A 95 24.82 -41.58 20.94
C LYS A 95 25.68 -41.58 22.21
N PRO A 96 25.41 -42.46 23.20
CA PRO A 96 26.26 -42.58 24.37
C PRO A 96 27.70 -42.87 23.96
N PHE A 97 28.65 -42.09 24.51
CA PHE A 97 30.10 -42.25 24.35
C PHE A 97 30.70 -41.92 22.97
N GLU A 98 29.91 -41.43 22.01
CA GLU A 98 30.43 -40.96 20.71
C GLU A 98 30.40 -39.42 20.61
N LYS A 99 31.38 -38.84 19.91
CA LYS A 99 31.36 -37.40 19.60
C LYS A 99 30.39 -37.14 18.45
N PRO A 100 29.58 -36.07 18.50
CA PRO A 100 28.68 -35.72 17.41
C PRO A 100 29.45 -35.54 16.10
N THR A 101 28.95 -36.15 15.03
CA THR A 101 29.49 -35.97 13.68
C THR A 101 28.77 -34.85 12.94
N ALA A 102 29.33 -34.40 11.82
CA ALA A 102 28.69 -33.40 10.96
C ALA A 102 27.40 -33.95 10.30
N ASP A 103 27.32 -35.26 10.10
CA ASP A 103 26.13 -35.89 9.52
C ASP A 103 24.99 -35.97 10.54
N ASP A 104 25.30 -36.20 11.83
CA ASP A 104 24.30 -36.14 12.91
C ASP A 104 23.67 -34.72 13.01
N ASP A 105 24.47 -33.66 12.85
CA ASP A 105 23.97 -32.28 12.89
C ASP A 105 23.11 -31.93 11.65
N ARG A 106 23.48 -32.44 10.46
CA ARG A 106 22.67 -32.29 9.24
C ARG A 106 21.33 -33.01 9.36
N GLU A 107 21.31 -34.22 9.92
CA GLU A 107 20.08 -34.98 10.13
C GLU A 107 19.17 -34.28 11.15
N ALA A 108 19.75 -33.78 12.26
CA ALA A 108 19.03 -32.99 13.24
C ALA A 108 18.44 -31.71 12.64
N TYR A 109 19.20 -31.00 11.81
CA TYR A 109 18.73 -29.81 11.08
C TYR A 109 17.57 -30.15 10.14
N SER A 110 17.73 -31.18 9.31
CA SER A 110 16.71 -31.63 8.35
C SER A 110 15.41 -31.99 9.06
N THR A 111 15.51 -32.74 10.16
CA THR A 111 14.36 -33.12 10.99
C THR A 111 13.68 -31.91 11.62
N ALA A 112 14.45 -30.97 12.19
CA ALA A 112 13.91 -29.74 12.76
C ALA A 112 13.22 -28.87 11.72
N SER A 113 13.78 -28.77 10.51
CA SER A 113 13.20 -28.04 9.37
C SER A 113 11.85 -28.65 8.97
N GLN A 114 11.78 -29.98 8.82
CA GLN A 114 10.53 -30.65 8.49
C GLN A 114 9.47 -30.46 9.58
N ARG A 115 9.88 -30.47 10.86
CA ARG A 115 8.96 -30.25 11.99
C ARG A 115 8.43 -28.84 12.04
N ILE A 116 9.27 -27.81 11.86
CA ILE A 116 8.77 -26.42 11.84
C ILE A 116 7.83 -26.20 10.64
N ASP A 117 8.12 -26.80 9.48
CA ASP A 117 7.24 -26.73 8.31
C ASP A 117 5.88 -27.41 8.57
N GLN A 118 5.84 -28.47 9.37
CA GLN A 118 4.59 -29.13 9.81
C GLN A 118 3.84 -28.27 10.84
N GLU A 119 4.54 -27.69 11.81
CA GLU A 119 3.94 -26.77 12.78
C GLU A 119 3.33 -25.55 12.08
N LEU A 120 4.03 -24.95 11.13
CA LEU A 120 3.57 -23.80 10.34
C LEU A 120 2.39 -24.09 9.40
N LYS A 121 2.07 -25.37 9.15
CA LYS A 121 0.85 -25.78 8.43
C LYS A 121 -0.34 -26.00 9.36
N THR A 122 -0.12 -25.99 10.67
CA THR A 122 -1.16 -26.28 11.66
C THR A 122 -1.87 -24.98 12.07
N PRO A 123 -3.18 -24.81 11.79
CA PRO A 123 -3.88 -23.54 12.07
C PRO A 123 -3.80 -23.10 13.54
N LYS A 124 -3.86 -24.07 14.48
CA LYS A 124 -3.73 -23.79 15.91
C LYS A 124 -2.37 -23.18 16.28
N PHE A 125 -1.29 -23.66 15.65
CA PHE A 125 0.04 -23.12 15.87
C PHE A 125 0.18 -21.73 15.26
N ILE A 126 -0.33 -21.51 14.05
CA ILE A 126 -0.33 -20.19 13.40
C ILE A 126 -1.09 -19.16 14.24
N SER A 127 -2.27 -19.51 14.76
CA SER A 127 -3.05 -18.65 15.65
C SER A 127 -2.24 -18.28 16.89
N HIS A 128 -1.71 -19.29 17.60
CA HIS A 128 -0.93 -19.05 18.81
C HIS A 128 0.33 -18.21 18.56
N LEU A 129 1.03 -18.47 17.46
CA LEU A 129 2.20 -17.69 17.04
C LEU A 129 1.81 -16.23 16.75
N THR A 130 0.67 -16.01 16.10
CA THR A 130 0.15 -14.67 15.81
C THR A 130 -0.17 -13.93 17.11
N ASP A 131 -0.83 -14.58 18.07
CA ASP A 131 -1.13 -13.99 19.38
C ASP A 131 0.15 -13.59 20.12
N MET A 132 1.18 -14.46 20.08
CA MET A 132 2.50 -14.16 20.65
C MET A 132 3.20 -12.97 19.97
N VAL A 133 3.08 -12.84 18.65
CA VAL A 133 3.62 -11.70 17.89
C VAL A 133 2.90 -10.40 18.26
N VAL A 134 1.56 -10.44 18.30
CA VAL A 134 0.72 -9.29 18.66
C VAL A 134 1.07 -8.81 20.07
N GLN A 135 1.08 -9.72 21.05
CA GLN A 135 1.42 -9.39 22.43
C GLN A 135 2.82 -8.77 22.52
N ARG A 136 3.82 -9.38 21.87
CA ARG A 136 5.20 -8.87 21.87
C ARG A 136 5.30 -7.46 21.31
N LEU A 137 4.57 -7.16 20.24
CA LEU A 137 4.57 -5.84 19.61
C LEU A 137 3.90 -4.79 20.49
N VAL A 138 2.79 -5.14 21.14
CA VAL A 138 2.12 -4.25 22.10
C VAL A 138 3.05 -3.94 23.27
N ASP A 139 3.61 -4.98 23.91
CA ASP A 139 4.54 -4.83 25.04
C ASP A 139 5.75 -3.95 24.68
N ARG A 140 6.39 -4.20 23.52
CA ARG A 140 7.55 -3.41 23.07
C ARG A 140 7.17 -1.98 22.68
N SER A 141 5.91 -1.71 22.32
CA SER A 141 5.47 -0.37 21.92
C SER A 141 5.33 0.61 23.09
N GLU A 142 5.24 0.11 24.32
CA GLU A 142 5.26 0.96 25.52
C GLU A 142 6.61 1.68 25.70
N GLY A 143 7.70 1.12 25.15
CA GLY A 143 9.07 1.67 25.24
C GLY A 143 9.35 2.94 24.42
N GLY A 144 8.35 3.57 23.80
CA GLY A 144 8.47 4.87 23.11
C GLY A 144 9.11 4.84 21.71
N ASP A 145 10.26 4.18 21.55
CA ASP A 145 10.99 4.14 20.28
C ASP A 145 10.23 3.36 19.21
N LEU A 146 9.77 2.15 19.52
CA LEU A 146 8.98 1.34 18.59
C LEU A 146 7.67 2.03 18.22
N LYS A 147 7.01 2.70 19.17
CA LYS A 147 5.79 3.47 18.92
C LYS A 147 6.02 4.63 17.96
N THR A 148 7.13 5.33 18.12
CA THR A 148 7.50 6.43 17.21
C THR A 148 7.81 5.86 15.83
N ALA A 149 8.64 4.82 15.74
CA ALA A 149 9.00 4.19 14.48
C ALA A 149 7.78 3.61 13.75
N SER A 150 6.88 2.91 14.44
CA SER A 150 5.65 2.37 13.83
C SER A 150 4.77 3.50 13.29
N HIS A 151 4.66 4.61 14.01
CA HIS A 151 3.90 5.76 13.54
C HIS A 151 4.52 6.41 12.30
N GLU A 152 5.85 6.56 12.23
CA GLU A 152 6.52 7.04 11.01
C GLU A 152 6.27 6.10 9.82
N LEU A 153 6.29 4.78 10.03
CA LEU A 153 5.96 3.81 8.98
C LEU A 153 4.53 4.02 8.45
N LEU A 154 3.53 4.25 9.32
CA LEU A 154 2.17 4.54 8.88
C LEU A 154 2.09 5.83 8.03
N LEU A 155 2.80 6.89 8.44
CA LEU A 155 2.84 8.14 7.67
C LEU A 155 3.51 7.95 6.30
N GLU A 156 4.64 7.24 6.26
CA GLU A 156 5.37 6.95 5.02
C GLU A 156 4.51 6.12 4.06
N THR A 157 3.81 5.10 4.57
CA THR A 157 2.92 4.27 3.75
C THR A 157 1.81 5.10 3.09
N ILE A 158 1.22 6.08 3.77
CA ILE A 158 0.24 7.00 3.15
C ILE A 158 0.86 7.76 1.98
N VAL A 159 2.10 8.23 2.12
CA VAL A 159 2.81 8.91 1.03
C VAL A 159 3.08 7.97 -0.14
N MET A 160 3.55 6.75 0.14
CA MET A 160 3.83 5.73 -0.88
C MET A 160 2.57 5.29 -1.64
N VAL A 161 1.46 5.03 -0.95
CA VAL A 161 0.19 4.61 -1.56
C VAL A 161 -0.35 5.70 -2.50
N TRP A 162 -0.28 6.96 -2.08
CA TRP A 162 -0.68 8.07 -2.94
C TRP A 162 0.26 8.20 -4.14
N GLY A 163 1.58 8.12 -3.93
CA GLY A 163 2.57 8.16 -5.01
C GLY A 163 2.43 7.02 -6.03
N ALA A 164 1.96 5.85 -5.58
CA ALA A 164 1.60 4.76 -6.49
C ALA A 164 0.45 5.18 -7.41
N LEU A 165 -0.63 5.76 -6.86
CA LEU A 165 -1.77 6.24 -7.63
C LEU A 165 -1.37 7.36 -8.60
N GLU A 166 -0.53 8.30 -8.18
CA GLU A 166 0.03 9.36 -9.05
C GLU A 166 0.78 8.75 -10.24
N THR A 167 1.62 7.74 -9.99
CA THR A 167 2.37 7.02 -11.03
C THR A 167 1.44 6.35 -12.03
N LEU A 168 0.38 5.66 -11.56
CA LEU A 168 -0.62 5.03 -12.43
C LEU A 168 -1.31 6.05 -13.33
N ILE A 169 -1.81 7.13 -12.73
CA ILE A 169 -2.57 8.18 -13.44
C ILE A 169 -1.67 8.88 -14.46
N SER A 170 -0.44 9.22 -14.07
CA SER A 170 0.53 9.86 -14.97
C SER A 170 0.89 8.95 -16.14
N GLY A 171 1.16 7.67 -15.87
CA GLY A 171 1.49 6.68 -16.89
C GLY A 171 0.33 6.44 -17.87
N THR A 172 -0.88 6.31 -17.35
CA THR A 172 -2.09 6.11 -18.19
C THR A 172 -2.41 7.35 -19.02
N LEU A 173 -2.39 8.54 -18.43
CA LEU A 173 -2.59 9.81 -19.15
C LEU A 173 -1.57 9.97 -20.27
N ARG A 174 -0.29 9.70 -20.01
CA ARG A 174 0.77 9.76 -21.03
C ARG A 174 0.47 8.86 -22.22
N VAL A 175 0.08 7.60 -21.97
CA VAL A 175 -0.29 6.65 -23.03
C VAL A 175 -1.51 7.15 -23.81
N VAL A 176 -2.55 7.65 -23.13
CA VAL A 176 -3.75 8.18 -23.80
C VAL A 176 -3.40 9.35 -24.72
N LEU A 177 -2.60 10.31 -24.24
CA LEU A 177 -2.25 11.51 -24.98
C LEU A 177 -1.30 11.24 -26.15
N ASN A 178 -0.41 10.27 -26.03
CA ASN A 178 0.44 9.83 -27.13
C ASN A 178 -0.38 9.10 -28.22
N LYS A 179 -1.46 8.42 -27.85
CA LYS A 179 -2.30 7.68 -28.81
C LYS A 179 -3.32 8.54 -29.53
N ASP A 180 -3.85 9.57 -28.86
CA ASP A 180 -4.91 10.40 -29.38
C ASP A 180 -4.57 11.89 -29.17
N PRO A 181 -3.88 12.52 -30.14
CA PRO A 181 -3.48 13.93 -30.07
C PRO A 181 -4.68 14.89 -29.97
N VAL A 182 -5.87 14.47 -30.40
CA VAL A 182 -7.09 15.28 -30.31
C VAL A 182 -7.47 15.51 -28.84
N ILE A 183 -7.22 14.52 -27.98
CA ILE A 183 -7.43 14.68 -26.53
C ILE A 183 -6.45 15.70 -25.95
N ALA A 184 -5.19 15.71 -26.42
CA ALA A 184 -4.22 16.70 -26.00
C ALA A 184 -4.67 18.12 -26.37
N ALA A 185 -5.19 18.33 -27.59
CA ALA A 185 -5.77 19.61 -27.99
C ALA A 185 -6.93 20.02 -27.08
N ARG A 186 -7.87 19.10 -26.78
CA ARG A 186 -8.99 19.36 -25.87
C ARG A 186 -8.54 19.79 -24.47
N LEU A 187 -7.48 19.19 -23.93
CA LEU A 187 -6.91 19.58 -22.63
C LEU A 187 -6.30 20.99 -22.63
N LEU A 188 -5.73 21.41 -23.76
CA LEU A 188 -5.16 22.74 -23.93
C LEU A 188 -6.24 23.82 -24.16
N GLU A 189 -7.42 23.43 -24.64
CA GLU A 189 -8.56 24.31 -24.86
C GLU A 189 -9.49 24.43 -23.63
N ASP A 190 -9.61 23.38 -22.80
CA ASP A 190 -10.50 23.39 -21.63
C ASP A 190 -9.98 24.34 -20.52
N ASP A 191 -10.87 25.23 -20.06
CA ASP A 191 -10.56 26.28 -19.07
C ASP A 191 -10.02 25.74 -17.73
N ARG A 192 -10.42 24.53 -17.34
CA ARG A 192 -10.02 23.88 -16.09
C ARG A 192 -8.60 23.32 -16.22
N THR A 193 -8.26 22.73 -17.36
CA THR A 193 -6.99 22.02 -17.55
C THR A 193 -5.89 22.86 -18.19
N LYS A 194 -6.23 23.83 -19.06
CA LYS A 194 -5.24 24.62 -19.81
C LYS A 194 -4.22 25.35 -18.94
N LYS A 195 -4.65 25.83 -17.76
CA LYS A 195 -3.79 26.51 -16.77
C LYS A 195 -2.70 25.59 -16.18
N HIS A 196 -2.89 24.28 -16.30
CA HIS A 196 -1.95 23.27 -15.81
C HIS A 196 -0.92 22.86 -16.85
N PHE A 197 -0.91 23.43 -18.05
CA PHE A 197 0.14 23.20 -19.05
C PHE A 197 1.09 24.38 -19.15
N PRO A 198 2.35 24.17 -19.59
CA PRO A 198 3.29 25.26 -19.77
C PRO A 198 2.72 26.28 -20.76
N SER A 199 2.70 27.56 -20.36
CA SER A 199 2.39 28.66 -21.30
C SER A 199 3.52 28.91 -22.29
N LYS A 200 4.75 28.55 -21.90
CA LYS A 200 5.90 28.46 -22.79
C LYS A 200 5.69 27.19 -23.63
N GLY A 201 5.30 27.37 -24.89
CA GLY A 201 5.04 26.26 -25.82
C GLY A 201 6.21 25.28 -25.97
N ILE A 202 6.02 24.26 -26.81
CA ILE A 202 7.02 23.20 -27.05
C ILE A 202 8.31 23.85 -27.60
N SER A 203 9.45 23.58 -26.95
CA SER A 203 10.75 24.13 -27.38
C SER A 203 11.17 23.60 -28.75
N ILE A 204 11.93 24.39 -29.52
CA ILE A 204 12.46 23.94 -30.83
C ILE A 204 13.32 22.69 -30.68
N ASP A 205 14.11 22.58 -29.61
CA ASP A 205 14.92 21.40 -29.33
C ASP A 205 14.06 20.15 -29.12
N SER A 206 12.90 20.30 -28.46
CA SER A 206 11.92 19.20 -28.32
C SER A 206 11.26 18.86 -29.65
N LEU A 207 10.98 19.84 -30.52
CA LEU A 207 10.48 19.53 -31.87
C LEU A 207 11.53 18.77 -32.69
N LEU A 208 12.80 19.20 -32.61
CA LEU A 208 13.92 18.55 -33.29
C LEU A 208 14.12 17.10 -32.83
N SER A 209 14.00 16.80 -31.54
CA SER A 209 14.15 15.44 -31.02
C SER A 209 13.04 14.47 -31.48
N HIS A 210 11.97 15.00 -32.07
CA HIS A 210 10.84 14.23 -32.61
C HIS A 210 10.68 14.42 -34.13
N ASP A 211 11.72 14.86 -34.85
CA ASP A 211 11.67 15.12 -36.29
C ASP A 211 10.50 16.03 -36.72
N PHE A 212 10.13 16.97 -35.84
CA PHE A 212 8.97 17.84 -35.95
C PHE A 212 7.60 17.12 -36.04
N ASN A 213 7.55 15.81 -35.81
CA ASN A 213 6.33 15.03 -35.65
C ASN A 213 6.08 14.68 -34.18
N VAL A 214 5.31 15.52 -33.51
CA VAL A 214 4.99 15.36 -32.08
C VAL A 214 3.68 14.63 -31.81
N ALA A 215 2.95 14.20 -32.84
CA ALA A 215 1.62 13.62 -32.68
C ALA A 215 1.64 12.44 -31.70
N GLU A 216 2.58 11.51 -31.85
CA GLU A 216 2.67 10.31 -31.03
C GLU A 216 3.45 10.52 -29.70
N SER A 217 3.80 11.76 -29.37
CA SER A 217 4.61 12.10 -28.18
C SER A 217 4.01 13.24 -27.36
N MET A 218 2.75 13.60 -27.58
CA MET A 218 2.09 14.70 -26.88
C MET A 218 2.01 14.49 -25.37
N GLY A 219 1.77 13.27 -24.91
CA GLY A 219 1.80 12.91 -23.49
C GLY A 219 3.17 13.08 -22.86
N ASP A 220 4.23 12.69 -23.56
CA ASP A 220 5.61 12.89 -23.07
C ASP A 220 5.94 14.37 -22.96
N LEU A 221 5.60 15.15 -23.99
CA LEU A 221 5.90 16.58 -24.04
C LEU A 221 5.09 17.39 -23.03
N LEU A 222 3.78 17.12 -22.91
CA LEU A 222 2.90 17.87 -22.02
C LEU A 222 3.10 17.52 -20.55
N LEU A 223 3.49 16.27 -20.25
CA LEU A 223 3.59 15.77 -18.88
C LEU A 223 5.04 15.70 -18.36
N ARG A 224 6.05 16.10 -19.14
CA ARG A 224 7.47 15.99 -18.77
C ARG A 224 7.78 16.64 -17.41
N ASP A 225 7.34 17.89 -17.26
CA ASP A 225 7.66 18.72 -16.09
C ASP A 225 6.43 18.89 -15.17
N ARG A 226 5.41 18.03 -15.34
CA ARG A 226 4.15 18.11 -14.59
C ARG A 226 4.02 16.97 -13.61
N HIS A 227 3.90 17.35 -12.34
CA HIS A 227 3.57 16.45 -11.26
C HIS A 227 2.06 16.48 -11.02
N PHE A 228 1.45 15.30 -10.93
CA PHE A 228 0.05 15.13 -10.58
C PHE A 228 -0.11 15.03 -9.07
N ASP A 229 0.36 16.06 -8.34
CA ASP A 229 0.42 16.07 -6.87
C ASP A 229 -0.88 16.51 -6.19
N SER A 230 -1.89 16.88 -6.98
CA SER A 230 -3.12 17.51 -6.54
C SER A 230 -4.33 16.75 -7.06
N LEU A 231 -5.17 16.25 -6.13
CA LEU A 231 -6.41 15.54 -6.48
C LEU A 231 -7.36 16.40 -7.36
N PRO A 232 -7.58 17.70 -7.10
CA PRO A 232 -8.33 18.55 -8.02
C PRO A 232 -7.82 18.53 -9.45
N VAL A 233 -6.50 18.58 -9.64
CA VAL A 233 -5.87 18.58 -10.97
C VAL A 233 -6.06 17.23 -11.64
N ILE A 234 -5.83 16.14 -10.90
CA ILE A 234 -6.09 14.78 -11.38
C ILE A 234 -7.54 14.64 -11.87
N ARG A 235 -8.50 15.11 -11.06
CA ARG A 235 -9.92 15.02 -11.40
C ARG A 235 -10.25 15.82 -12.66
N ASP A 236 -9.80 17.06 -12.75
CA ASP A 236 -10.07 17.91 -13.91
C ASP A 236 -9.46 17.31 -15.19
N MET A 237 -8.25 16.77 -15.11
CA MET A 237 -7.56 16.14 -16.25
C MET A 237 -8.26 14.84 -16.68
N LEU A 238 -8.56 13.95 -15.74
CA LEU A 238 -9.24 12.69 -16.03
C LEU A 238 -10.68 12.92 -16.51
N ASP A 239 -11.39 13.94 -16.04
CA ASP A 239 -12.73 14.26 -16.51
C ASP A 239 -12.75 14.69 -17.99
N VAL A 240 -11.72 15.43 -18.45
CA VAL A 240 -11.59 15.80 -19.86
C VAL A 240 -11.17 14.60 -20.72
N VAL A 241 -10.20 13.82 -20.24
CA VAL A 241 -9.61 12.69 -20.97
C VAL A 241 -10.56 11.49 -21.02
N LEU A 242 -11.19 11.16 -19.91
CA LEU A 242 -11.96 9.95 -19.68
C LEU A 242 -13.22 10.29 -18.89
N PRO A 243 -14.28 10.84 -19.55
CA PRO A 243 -15.50 11.30 -18.90
C PRO A 243 -16.39 10.13 -18.45
N ASP A 244 -15.87 9.29 -17.57
CA ASP A 244 -16.57 8.17 -16.95
C ASP A 244 -17.16 8.59 -15.60
N LYS A 245 -18.45 8.29 -15.40
CA LYS A 245 -19.15 8.65 -14.16
C LYS A 245 -18.59 7.91 -12.95
N GLY A 246 -18.31 6.61 -13.08
CA GLY A 246 -17.83 5.79 -11.96
C GLY A 246 -16.46 6.25 -11.44
N LEU A 247 -15.56 6.60 -12.36
CA LEU A 247 -14.26 7.19 -12.05
C LEU A 247 -14.41 8.59 -11.45
N ARG A 248 -15.28 9.45 -12.02
CA ARG A 248 -15.55 10.78 -11.46
C ARG A 248 -16.07 10.71 -10.03
N ASP A 249 -17.02 9.82 -9.77
CA ASP A 249 -17.59 9.62 -8.43
C ASP A 249 -16.51 9.12 -7.44
N ALA A 250 -15.61 8.23 -7.88
CA ALA A 250 -14.49 7.77 -7.04
C ALA A 250 -13.49 8.89 -6.71
N LEU A 251 -13.10 9.68 -7.72
CA LEU A 251 -12.18 10.82 -7.57
C LEU A 251 -12.80 11.97 -6.77
N GLY A 252 -14.13 12.03 -6.71
CA GLY A 252 -14.89 13.02 -5.96
C GLY A 252 -15.29 12.60 -4.55
N SER A 253 -14.86 11.43 -4.08
CA SER A 253 -15.19 10.93 -2.74
C SER A 253 -14.51 11.72 -1.62
N ASP A 254 -15.22 11.91 -0.51
CA ASP A 254 -14.70 12.61 0.68
C ASP A 254 -13.54 11.84 1.31
N GLU A 255 -13.54 10.51 1.21
CA GLU A 255 -12.49 9.64 1.69
C GLU A 255 -11.19 9.86 0.92
N LEU A 256 -11.26 9.94 -0.41
CA LEU A 256 -10.07 10.18 -1.24
C LEU A 256 -9.56 11.61 -1.05
N TRP A 257 -10.47 12.57 -0.87
CA TRP A 257 -10.12 13.92 -0.49
C TRP A 257 -9.36 13.98 0.83
N LEU A 258 -9.85 13.31 1.88
CA LEU A 258 -9.16 13.25 3.17
C LEU A 258 -7.80 12.56 3.07
N PHE A 259 -7.71 11.46 2.30
CA PHE A 259 -6.44 10.79 2.01
C PHE A 259 -5.42 11.73 1.36
N TRP A 260 -5.82 12.44 0.32
CA TRP A 260 -4.96 13.44 -0.32
C TRP A 260 -4.54 14.56 0.65
N GLN A 261 -5.47 15.11 1.45
CA GLN A 261 -5.16 16.17 2.43
C GLN A 261 -4.14 15.71 3.46
N ARG A 262 -4.28 14.49 3.98
CA ARG A 262 -3.33 13.91 4.95
C ARG A 262 -1.97 13.67 4.32
N ARG A 263 -1.89 13.13 3.12
CA ARG A 263 -0.62 13.01 2.37
C ARG A 263 0.03 14.38 2.19
N HIS A 264 -0.73 15.39 1.76
CA HIS A 264 -0.23 16.74 1.57
C HIS A 264 0.32 17.34 2.89
N LEU A 265 -0.38 17.13 4.00
CA LEU A 265 0.11 17.52 5.33
C LEU A 265 1.42 16.81 5.71
N ILE A 266 1.53 15.51 5.43
CA ILE A 266 2.74 14.73 5.72
C ILE A 266 3.93 15.27 4.93
N VAL A 267 3.78 15.43 3.61
CA VAL A 267 4.87 15.84 2.72
C VAL A 267 5.33 17.28 3.00
N HIS A 268 4.40 18.22 3.19
CA HIS A 268 4.75 19.64 3.26
C HIS A 268 4.88 20.20 4.68
N ARG A 269 4.27 19.53 5.67
CA ARG A 269 4.27 19.96 7.08
C ARG A 269 4.80 18.90 8.04
N ARG A 270 5.38 17.80 7.54
CA ARG A 270 5.82 16.65 8.36
C ARG A 270 4.71 16.07 9.24
N GLY A 271 3.46 16.23 8.77
CA GLY A 271 2.27 15.80 9.50
C GLY A 271 1.85 16.74 10.63
N HIS A 272 2.43 17.93 10.79
CA HIS A 272 1.92 18.92 11.76
C HIS A 272 0.65 19.59 11.24
N ILE A 273 -0.41 19.51 12.03
CA ILE A 273 -1.74 20.04 11.71
C ILE A 273 -1.71 21.56 11.69
N ASP A 274 -2.17 22.16 10.60
CA ASP A 274 -2.34 23.60 10.44
C ASP A 274 -3.81 23.99 10.17
N GLU A 275 -4.10 25.29 10.28
CA GLU A 275 -5.46 25.82 10.05
C GLU A 275 -5.96 25.54 8.63
N ALA A 276 -5.04 25.51 7.65
CA ALA A 276 -5.38 25.23 6.27
C ALA A 276 -5.89 23.80 6.08
N TYR A 277 -5.28 22.81 6.74
CA TYR A 277 -5.77 21.43 6.75
C TYR A 277 -7.13 21.30 7.45
N LEU A 278 -7.29 21.90 8.63
CA LEU A 278 -8.57 21.84 9.37
C LEU A 278 -9.71 22.54 8.62
N SER A 279 -9.43 23.62 7.88
CA SER A 279 -10.45 24.30 7.06
C SER A 279 -10.98 23.46 5.89
N LYS A 280 -10.25 22.40 5.50
CA LYS A 280 -10.55 21.53 4.35
C LYS A 280 -11.00 20.13 4.73
N THR A 281 -10.98 19.79 6.02
CA THR A 281 -11.24 18.44 6.50
C THR A 281 -12.21 18.44 7.68
N SER A 282 -12.75 17.28 8.00
CA SER A 282 -13.59 17.06 9.19
C SER A 282 -12.77 16.71 10.44
N ASP A 283 -11.44 16.84 10.38
CA ASP A 283 -10.54 16.53 11.49
C ASP A 283 -10.73 17.53 12.65
N LYS A 284 -10.51 17.07 13.88
CA LYS A 284 -10.74 17.84 15.11
C LYS A 284 -9.50 17.93 16.00
N ALA A 285 -8.36 17.41 15.53
CA ALA A 285 -7.12 17.50 16.27
C ALA A 285 -6.60 18.95 16.36
N ALA A 286 -5.83 19.23 17.42
CA ALA A 286 -5.34 20.57 17.72
C ALA A 286 -4.30 21.06 16.69
N VAL A 287 -4.34 22.36 16.34
CA VAL A 287 -3.31 23.00 15.52
C VAL A 287 -1.95 22.86 16.20
N GLY A 288 -0.92 22.56 15.41
CA GLY A 288 0.45 22.30 15.85
C GLY A 288 0.72 20.87 16.31
N SER A 289 -0.33 20.10 16.66
CA SER A 289 -0.18 18.68 16.99
C SER A 289 0.22 17.87 15.77
N ARG A 290 0.83 16.71 16.01
CA ARG A 290 1.20 15.78 14.94
C ARG A 290 0.00 14.92 14.57
N LEU A 291 -0.26 14.79 13.28
CA LEU A 291 -1.26 13.89 12.72
C LEU A 291 -1.05 12.49 13.27
N SER A 292 -2.09 11.92 13.89
CA SER A 292 -2.09 10.55 14.38
C SER A 292 -2.87 9.68 13.41
N LEU A 293 -2.21 8.67 12.85
CA LEU A 293 -2.85 7.68 11.98
C LEU A 293 -3.02 6.35 12.72
N SER A 294 -4.13 5.65 12.42
CA SER A 294 -4.30 4.26 12.81
C SER A 294 -3.94 3.32 11.66
N SER A 295 -3.54 2.08 11.95
CA SER A 295 -3.33 1.08 10.90
C SER A 295 -4.62 0.80 10.11
N ARG A 296 -5.78 0.79 10.76
CA ARG A 296 -7.08 0.73 10.07
C ARG A 296 -7.25 1.82 9.01
N TYR A 297 -6.80 3.05 9.27
CA TYR A 297 -6.87 4.13 8.28
C TYR A 297 -5.94 3.86 7.08
N VAL A 298 -4.75 3.32 7.34
CA VAL A 298 -3.82 2.90 6.28
C VAL A 298 -4.43 1.79 5.43
N ASP A 299 -5.04 0.78 6.05
CA ASP A 299 -5.75 -0.31 5.35
C ASP A 299 -6.86 0.21 4.45
N SER A 300 -7.73 1.09 4.98
CA SER A 300 -8.78 1.72 4.17
C SER A 300 -8.21 2.61 3.05
N SER A 301 -7.05 3.23 3.24
CA SER A 301 -6.41 4.06 2.21
C SER A 301 -5.81 3.19 1.09
N LEU A 302 -5.25 2.03 1.43
CA LEU A 302 -4.80 1.01 0.47
C LEU A 302 -5.98 0.51 -0.38
N GLU A 303 -7.07 0.08 0.27
CA GLU A 303 -8.29 -0.37 -0.42
C GLU A 303 -8.85 0.71 -1.34
N LEU A 304 -8.93 1.95 -0.86
CA LEU A 304 -9.43 3.08 -1.62
C LEU A 304 -8.57 3.38 -2.86
N ALA A 305 -7.24 3.34 -2.72
CA ALA A 305 -6.32 3.55 -3.83
C ALA A 305 -6.46 2.45 -4.88
N VAL A 306 -6.52 1.18 -4.45
CA VAL A 306 -6.67 0.02 -5.34
C VAL A 306 -8.02 0.02 -6.05
N ALA A 307 -9.11 0.33 -5.34
CA ALA A 307 -10.44 0.46 -5.93
C ALA A 307 -10.52 1.62 -6.94
N THR A 308 -9.88 2.76 -6.64
CA THR A 308 -9.79 3.90 -7.57
C THR A 308 -9.01 3.52 -8.82
N ALA A 309 -7.90 2.80 -8.66
CA ALA A 309 -7.10 2.28 -9.76
C ALA A 309 -7.89 1.27 -10.62
N ALA A 310 -8.66 0.37 -10.01
CA ALA A 310 -9.51 -0.57 -10.72
C ALA A 310 -10.58 0.14 -11.56
N LYS A 311 -11.21 1.20 -11.02
CA LYS A 311 -12.17 2.04 -11.75
C LYS A 311 -11.53 2.77 -12.93
N LEU A 312 -10.30 3.27 -12.77
CA LEU A 312 -9.55 3.87 -13.87
C LEU A 312 -9.30 2.86 -15.00
N LEU A 313 -8.83 1.65 -14.67
CA LEU A 313 -8.60 0.58 -15.66
C LEU A 313 -9.89 0.14 -16.35
N LYS A 314 -11.00 0.07 -15.61
CA LYS A 314 -12.32 -0.24 -16.17
C LYS A 314 -12.75 0.85 -17.16
N ALA A 315 -12.66 2.12 -16.78
CA ALA A 315 -13.02 3.23 -17.66
C ALA A 315 -12.14 3.25 -18.94
N LEU A 316 -10.85 2.94 -18.82
CA LEU A 316 -9.96 2.78 -19.97
C LEU A 316 -10.38 1.61 -20.86
N SER A 317 -10.81 0.49 -20.27
CA SER A 317 -11.32 -0.68 -21.00
C SER A 317 -12.63 -0.37 -21.72
N ASP A 318 -13.54 0.35 -21.09
CA ASP A 318 -14.82 0.72 -21.69
C ASP A 318 -14.64 1.69 -22.87
N LYS A 319 -13.65 2.60 -22.79
CA LYS A 319 -13.36 3.58 -23.84
C LYS A 319 -12.46 3.06 -24.96
N TYR A 320 -11.42 2.32 -24.62
CA TYR A 320 -10.34 1.92 -25.54
C TYR A 320 -10.21 0.41 -25.73
N GLY A 321 -10.99 -0.39 -24.99
CA GLY A 321 -11.12 -1.80 -25.26
C GLY A 321 -11.57 -2.00 -26.69
N THR A 322 -10.97 -2.98 -27.38
CA THR A 322 -11.46 -3.40 -28.67
C THR A 322 -12.89 -3.88 -28.48
N SER A 323 -13.86 -3.00 -28.75
CA SER A 323 -15.22 -3.42 -29.02
C SER A 323 -15.08 -4.58 -29.99
N LYS A 324 -15.53 -5.78 -29.60
CA LYS A 324 -15.62 -6.92 -30.52
C LYS A 324 -16.31 -6.37 -31.78
N ARG A 325 -15.53 -6.13 -32.83
CA ARG A 325 -16.05 -5.80 -34.15
C ARG A 325 -16.55 -7.08 -34.78
#